data_AF-A0A392S702-F1
#
_entry.id   AF-A0A392S702-F1
#
_cell.length_a   1.000
_cell.length_b   1.000
_cell.length_c   1.000
_cell.angle_alpha   90.00
_cell.angle_beta   90.00
_cell.angle_gamma   90.00
#
_symmetry.space_group_name_H-M   'P 1'
#
loop_
_entity.id
_entity.type
_entity.pdbx_description
1 polymer ?
#
loop_
_entity_poly.entity_id
_entity_poly.type
_entity_poly.pdbx_seq_one_letter_code
_entity_poly.pdbx_strand_id
1 'polypeptide(L)'
;MLQKEAPKRLGCGAKGIEEIKGHKWFKPINWKKLDAREIEPSFRPDVAGKHCVANFEKRWTDMPVVDSPAASPNGGNPFKDFSYVRPAA
;
A
#
# COMPACT_ATOMS: atom_id res chain seq x y z
N MET A 1 -1.24 -13.00 -15.67
CA MET A 1 -0.76 -12.96 -14.27
C MET A 1 -0.88 -14.30 -13.54
N LEU A 2 -1.84 -15.16 -13.88
CA LEU A 2 -2.04 -16.45 -13.20
C LEU A 2 -1.33 -17.64 -13.87
N GLN A 3 -0.23 -17.40 -14.60
CA GLN A 3 0.58 -18.49 -15.13
C GLN A 3 1.23 -19.26 -13.97
N LYS A 4 1.06 -20.58 -14.00
CA LYS A 4 1.52 -21.49 -12.94
C LYS A 4 3.04 -21.48 -12.84
N GLU A 5 3.72 -21.57 -13.98
CA GLU A 5 5.16 -21.46 -14.06
C GLU A 5 5.60 -20.00 -13.87
N ALA A 6 6.36 -19.72 -12.80
CA ALA A 6 6.79 -18.37 -12.46
C ALA A 6 7.56 -17.66 -13.59
N PRO A 7 8.52 -18.29 -14.30
CA PRO A 7 9.27 -17.61 -15.37
C PRO A 7 8.41 -17.21 -16.57
N LYS A 8 7.27 -17.89 -16.79
CA LYS A 8 6.33 -17.60 -17.88
C LYS A 8 5.26 -16.58 -17.47
N ARG A 9 5.25 -16.15 -16.21
CA ARG A 9 4.27 -15.18 -15.72
C ARG A 9 4.61 -13.80 -16.26
N LEU A 10 3.59 -13.10 -16.76
CA LEU A 10 3.72 -11.73 -17.24
C LEU A 10 4.44 -10.86 -16.20
N GLY A 11 5.53 -10.19 -16.60
CA GLY A 11 6.33 -9.38 -15.70
C GLY A 11 7.48 -10.12 -14.99
N CYS A 12 7.61 -11.43 -15.19
CA CYS A 12 8.72 -12.24 -14.67
C CYS A 12 9.77 -12.60 -15.73
N GLY A 13 9.59 -12.17 -16.99
CA GLY A 13 10.58 -12.30 -18.03
C GLY A 13 11.72 -11.26 -17.92
N ALA A 14 12.68 -11.31 -18.84
CA ALA A 14 13.86 -10.46 -18.82
C ALA A 14 13.54 -8.95 -18.89
N LYS A 15 12.38 -8.56 -19.43
CA LYS A 15 11.93 -7.17 -19.53
C LYS A 15 11.12 -6.71 -18.31
N GLY A 16 10.79 -7.62 -17.39
CA GLY A 16 10.11 -7.32 -16.13
C GLY A 16 8.85 -6.48 -16.32
N ILE A 17 8.76 -5.37 -15.58
CA ILE A 17 7.59 -4.46 -15.56
C ILE A 17 7.23 -3.90 -16.95
N GLU A 18 8.19 -3.79 -17.88
CA GLU A 18 7.91 -3.27 -19.22
C GLU A 18 7.00 -4.20 -20.04
N GLU A 19 7.00 -5.51 -19.74
CA GLU A 19 6.04 -6.45 -20.31
C GLU A 19 4.61 -6.16 -19.86
N ILE A 20 4.43 -5.76 -18.60
CA ILE A 20 3.12 -5.38 -18.05
C ILE A 20 2.69 -4.05 -18.68
N LYS A 21 3.56 -3.05 -18.70
CA LYS A 21 3.26 -1.72 -19.26
C LYS A 21 2.89 -1.77 -20.75
N GLY A 22 3.53 -2.65 -21.51
CA GLY A 22 3.28 -2.85 -22.94
C GLY A 22 2.12 -3.80 -23.27
N HIS A 23 1.53 -4.48 -22.29
CA HIS A 23 0.47 -5.45 -22.55
C HIS A 23 -0.82 -4.75 -23.00
N LYS A 24 -1.51 -5.32 -24.00
CA LYS A 24 -2.69 -4.74 -24.67
C LYS A 24 -3.80 -4.26 -23.73
N TRP A 25 -3.97 -4.92 -22.58
CA TRP A 25 -4.95 -4.53 -21.56
C TRP A 25 -4.66 -3.14 -20.96
N PHE A 26 -3.38 -2.80 -20.76
CA PHE A 26 -2.96 -1.53 -20.17
C PHE A 26 -2.71 -0.43 -21.22
N LYS A 27 -2.98 -0.68 -22.50
CA LYS A 27 -2.75 0.28 -23.61
C LYS A 27 -3.33 1.68 -23.34
N PRO A 28 -4.51 1.85 -22.72
CA PRO A 28 -5.06 3.19 -22.45
C PRO A 28 -4.31 3.98 -21.36
N ILE A 29 -3.46 3.34 -20.57
CA ILE A 29 -2.81 3.95 -19.41
C ILE A 29 -1.60 4.75 -19.86
N ASN A 30 -1.61 6.06 -19.60
CA ASN A 30 -0.40 6.86 -19.61
C ASN A 30 0.33 6.71 -18.28
N TRP A 31 1.39 5.88 -18.27
CA TRP A 31 2.14 5.56 -17.06
C TRP A 31 2.80 6.77 -16.38
N LYS A 32 3.23 7.79 -17.15
CA LYS A 32 3.81 9.02 -16.58
C LYS A 32 2.76 9.84 -15.85
N LYS A 33 1.58 10.00 -16.46
CA LYS A 33 0.45 10.70 -15.84
C LYS A 33 -0.10 9.96 -14.62
N LEU A 34 -0.12 8.63 -14.67
CA LEU A 34 -0.54 7.81 -13.54
C LEU A 34 0.37 8.03 -12.33
N ASP A 35 1.69 7.96 -12.55
CA ASP A 35 2.71 8.16 -11.50
C ASP A 35 2.68 9.57 -10.91
N ALA A 36 2.47 10.58 -11.77
CA ALA A 36 2.28 11.98 -11.37
C ALA A 36 0.92 12.27 -10.73
N ARG A 37 0.03 11.27 -10.57
CA ARG A 37 -1.34 11.41 -10.04
C ARG A 37 -2.22 12.38 -10.83
N GLU A 38 -2.01 12.46 -12.13
CA GLU A 38 -2.76 13.32 -13.06
C GLU A 38 -3.94 12.60 -13.74
N ILE A 39 -4.06 11.28 -13.55
CA ILE A 39 -5.21 10.51 -14.05
C ILE A 39 -6.30 10.55 -12.99
N GLU A 40 -7.48 11.05 -13.38
CA GLU A 40 -8.67 11.05 -12.55
C GLU A 40 -9.11 9.62 -12.21
N PRO A 41 -9.19 9.24 -10.91
CA PRO A 41 -9.68 7.94 -10.51
C PRO A 41 -11.14 7.74 -10.95
N SER A 42 -11.48 6.52 -11.39
CA SER A 42 -12.87 6.17 -11.74
C SER A 42 -13.81 6.15 -10.54
N PHE A 43 -13.27 6.12 -9.33
CA PHE A 43 -14.01 6.14 -8.09
C PHE A 43 -13.34 7.10 -7.10
N ARG A 44 -14.15 7.96 -6.50
CA ARG A 44 -13.75 8.85 -5.41
C ARG A 44 -14.56 8.46 -4.17
N PRO A 45 -13.93 7.97 -3.08
CA PRO A 45 -14.65 7.59 -1.88
C PRO A 45 -15.19 8.82 -1.15
N ASP A 46 -16.33 8.64 -0.48
CA ASP A 46 -16.90 9.67 0.38
C ASP A 46 -16.08 9.82 1.67
N VAL A 47 -15.69 11.06 1.98
CA VAL A 47 -14.86 11.38 3.14
C VAL A 47 -15.42 12.62 3.84
N ALA A 48 -15.86 12.45 5.10
CA ALA A 48 -16.35 13.53 5.94
C ALA A 48 -15.19 14.16 6.75
N GLY A 49 -14.44 15.07 6.12
CA GLY A 49 -13.39 15.84 6.78
C GLY A 49 -12.13 15.06 7.17
N LYS A 50 -11.24 15.69 7.95
CA LYS A 50 -9.88 15.19 8.23
C LYS A 50 -9.82 13.92 9.09
N HIS A 51 -10.87 13.67 9.88
CA HIS A 51 -10.92 12.53 10.82
C HIS A 51 -11.99 11.50 10.42
N CYS A 52 -12.39 11.47 9.14
CA CYS A 52 -13.38 10.53 8.65
C CYS A 52 -12.90 9.08 8.84
N VAL A 53 -13.72 8.27 9.51
CA VAL A 53 -13.48 6.83 9.68
C VAL A 53 -14.53 5.97 8.96
N ALA A 54 -15.37 6.57 8.11
CA ALA A 54 -16.53 5.89 7.49
C ALA A 54 -16.17 4.72 6.56
N ASN A 55 -14.93 4.71 6.02
CA ASN A 55 -14.44 3.66 5.13
C ASN A 55 -13.62 2.58 5.88
N PHE A 56 -13.61 2.61 7.21
CA PHE A 56 -13.07 1.56 8.06
C PHE A 56 -14.22 0.74 8.66
N GLU A 57 -13.96 -0.54 8.96
CA GLU A 57 -14.97 -1.40 9.56
C GLU A 57 -15.29 -0.96 11.00
N LYS A 58 -16.59 -0.82 11.30
CA LYS A 58 -17.11 -0.29 12.57
C LYS A 58 -16.56 -0.99 13.81
N ARG A 59 -16.35 -2.32 13.71
CA ARG A 59 -15.82 -3.11 14.82
C ARG A 59 -14.48 -2.59 15.35
N TRP A 60 -13.70 -1.86 14.55
CA TRP A 60 -12.43 -1.25 14.96
C TRP A 60 -12.61 0.20 15.39
N THR A 61 -13.43 0.97 14.67
CA THR A 61 -13.66 2.39 14.98
C THR A 61 -14.45 2.59 16.27
N ASP A 62 -15.24 1.59 16.66
CA ASP A 62 -16.04 1.59 17.88
C ASP A 62 -15.24 1.04 19.08
N MET A 63 -14.01 0.53 18.87
CA MET A 63 -13.14 0.11 19.96
C MET A 63 -12.61 1.31 20.74
N PRO A 64 -12.41 1.17 22.07
CA PRO A 64 -11.73 2.19 22.84
C PRO A 64 -10.32 2.44 22.31
N VAL A 65 -9.94 3.72 22.19
CA VAL A 65 -8.60 4.14 21.79
C VAL A 65 -7.66 4.08 23.01
N VAL A 66 -7.41 2.86 23.48
CA VAL A 66 -6.55 2.59 24.63
C VAL A 66 -5.55 1.50 24.26
N ASP A 67 -4.32 1.65 24.74
CA ASP A 67 -3.32 0.61 24.57
C ASP A 67 -3.67 -0.59 25.46
N SER A 68 -3.59 -1.78 24.89
CA SER A 68 -3.75 -3.02 25.63
C SER A 68 -2.61 -3.18 26.64
N PRO A 69 -2.88 -3.54 27.90
CA PRO A 69 -1.82 -3.80 28.87
C PRO A 69 -1.03 -5.04 28.46
N ALA A 70 0.30 -4.92 28.43
CA ALA A 70 1.22 -6.03 28.21
C ALA A 70 2.37 -5.94 29.21
N ALA A 71 2.86 -7.09 29.68
CA ALA A 71 4.06 -7.14 30.50
C ALA A 71 5.30 -6.82 29.65
N SER A 72 6.26 -6.09 30.22
CA SER A 72 7.55 -5.89 29.60
C SER A 72 8.28 -7.23 29.42
N PRO A 73 8.88 -7.51 28.25
CA PRO A 73 9.69 -8.71 28.06
C PRO A 73 10.84 -8.79 29.08
N ASN A 74 11.13 -10.00 29.55
CA ASN A 74 12.28 -10.25 30.43
C ASN A 74 13.58 -10.18 29.61
N GLY A 75 14.49 -9.26 29.94
CA GLY A 75 15.81 -9.14 29.29
C GLY A 75 16.23 -7.69 29.01
N GLY A 76 17.34 -7.53 28.28
CA GLY A 76 17.76 -6.22 27.75
C GLY A 76 16.86 -5.76 26.58
N ASN A 77 16.89 -4.47 26.25
CA ASN A 77 16.08 -3.92 25.15
C ASN A 77 16.48 -4.51 23.77
N PRO A 78 15.62 -5.29 23.09
CA PRO A 78 15.91 -5.84 21.76
C PRO A 78 15.67 -4.83 20.63
N PHE A 79 15.07 -3.68 20.92
CA PHE A 79 14.67 -2.66 19.94
C PHE A 79 15.68 -1.51 19.82
N LYS A 80 16.97 -1.80 20.04
CA LYS A 80 18.03 -0.82 19.74
C LYS A 80 17.94 -0.45 18.26
N ASP A 81 18.04 0.85 17.97
CA ASP A 81 17.95 1.40 16.61
C ASP A 81 16.62 1.18 15.87
N PHE A 82 15.53 0.88 16.59
CA PHE A 82 14.19 0.75 16.02
C PHE A 82 13.58 2.10 15.61
N SER A 83 13.86 3.16 16.36
CA SER A 83 13.28 4.48 16.13
C SER A 83 13.79 5.10 14.83
N TYR A 84 12.85 5.57 14.00
CA TYR A 84 13.15 6.25 12.74
C TYR A 84 12.40 7.58 12.66
N VAL A 85 13.09 8.62 12.21
CA VAL A 85 12.49 9.91 11.81
C VAL A 85 12.83 10.12 10.35
N ARG A 86 11.80 10.36 9.52
CA ARG A 86 12.01 10.67 8.10
C ARG A 86 12.87 11.93 8.00
N PRO A 87 14.03 11.90 7.32
CA PRO A 87 14.80 13.12 7.05
C PRO A 87 13.96 14.14 6.28
N ALA A 88 14.23 15.42 6.48
CA ALA A 88 13.64 16.45 5.64
C ALA A 88 14.00 16.20 4.17
N ALA A 89 13.04 16.44 3.28
CA ALA A 89 13.20 16.32 1.84
C ALA A 89 13.94 17.53 1.26
#